data_AF-A0A2V7V9R2-F1
#
_entry.id   AF-A0A2V7V9R2-F1
#
_cell.length_a   1.000
_cell.length_b   1.000
_cell.length_c   1.000
_cell.angle_alpha   90.00
_cell.angle_beta   90.00
_cell.angle_gamma   90.00
#
_symmetry.space_group_name_H-M   'P 1'
#
loop_
_entity.id
_entity.type
_entity.pdbx_description
1 polymer ?
#
loop_
_entity_poly.entity_id
_entity_poly.type
_entity_poly.pdbx_seq_one_letter_code
_entity_poly.pdbx_strand_id
1 'polypeptide(L)'
;MDCTRYETALREHALGEPPSPALEAHLASCEACRARVATEQGLLAAIDATLDGVRQTEPSPTFMARARAAALDASRPSTRFGPFGRLAWNTAAAVAAVALAAALGVIVARGPRPADPIAPSPSSLPRPSVRPSLPPPPATASLPPAASPHDAPRPVRLADDRLAVLVPPGQEEAIVRLAVLVATGAVAPPPSLVNPPDPTQPLTPPAELSLPPLAIEPLGPAAAENEGVMP
;
A
#
# COMPACT_ATOMS: atom_id res chain seq x y z
N MET A 1 -20.04 9.45 -30.17
CA MET A 1 -20.80 9.34 -28.91
C MET A 1 -19.90 9.79 -27.77
N ASP A 2 -20.41 10.60 -26.84
CA ASP A 2 -19.61 11.11 -25.73
C ASP A 2 -19.57 10.09 -24.60
N CYS A 3 -18.45 9.36 -24.48
CA CYS A 3 -18.25 8.35 -23.46
C CYS A 3 -18.04 8.95 -22.05
N THR A 4 -17.61 10.23 -21.96
CA THR A 4 -17.27 10.84 -20.66
C THR A 4 -18.49 10.98 -19.76
N ARG A 5 -19.67 11.24 -20.35
CA ARG A 5 -20.95 11.29 -19.63
C ARG A 5 -21.25 10.01 -18.83
N TYR A 6 -20.74 8.86 -19.27
CA TYR A 6 -21.04 7.56 -18.66
C TYR A 6 -19.93 7.06 -17.74
N GLU A 7 -18.87 7.84 -17.48
CA GLU A 7 -17.71 7.34 -16.75
C GLU A 7 -18.04 6.79 -15.35
N THR A 8 -18.79 7.53 -14.55
CA THR A 8 -19.22 7.08 -13.22
C THR A 8 -20.07 5.81 -13.31
N ALA A 9 -21.05 5.79 -14.22
CA ALA A 9 -21.96 4.67 -14.39
C ALA A 9 -21.26 3.41 -14.92
N LEU A 10 -20.23 3.57 -15.77
CA LEU A 10 -19.38 2.48 -16.24
C LEU A 10 -18.61 1.84 -15.08
N ARG A 11 -18.06 2.67 -14.18
CA ARG A 11 -17.32 2.20 -13.00
C ARG A 11 -18.22 1.49 -12.01
N GLU A 12 -19.38 2.07 -11.71
CA GLU A 12 -20.39 1.44 -10.84
C GLU A 12 -20.83 0.09 -11.42
N HIS A 13 -21.09 0.04 -12.73
CA HIS A 13 -21.43 -1.20 -13.40
C HIS A 13 -20.30 -2.23 -13.38
N ALA A 14 -19.04 -1.80 -13.52
CA ALA A 14 -17.87 -2.67 -13.38
C ALA A 14 -17.74 -3.24 -11.96
N LEU A 15 -18.18 -2.51 -10.93
CA LEU A 15 -18.24 -2.96 -9.54
C LEU A 15 -19.43 -3.89 -9.23
N GLY A 16 -20.27 -4.19 -10.22
CA GLY A 16 -21.39 -5.13 -10.09
C GLY A 16 -22.77 -4.49 -9.97
N GLU A 17 -22.88 -3.17 -10.00
CA GLU A 17 -24.19 -2.50 -10.01
C GLU A 17 -24.92 -2.74 -11.35
N PRO A 18 -26.26 -2.86 -11.35
CA PRO A 18 -27.01 -3.03 -12.58
C PRO A 18 -26.91 -1.77 -13.46
N PRO A 19 -26.72 -1.91 -14.79
CA PRO A 19 -26.59 -0.75 -15.66
C PRO A 19 -27.93 -0.02 -15.80
N SER A 20 -27.91 1.30 -15.86
CA SER A 20 -29.10 2.07 -16.24
C SER A 20 -29.48 1.81 -17.71
N PRO A 21 -30.76 1.96 -18.11
CA PRO A 21 -31.18 1.75 -19.50
C PRO A 21 -30.40 2.59 -20.53
N ALA A 22 -30.00 3.81 -20.13
CA ALA A 22 -29.20 4.69 -20.97
C ALA A 22 -27.76 4.19 -21.14
N LEU A 23 -27.17 3.59 -20.09
CA LEU A 23 -25.86 2.97 -20.16
C LEU A 23 -25.90 1.68 -20.98
N GLU A 24 -26.94 0.88 -20.82
CA GLU A 24 -27.13 -0.37 -21.59
C GLU A 24 -27.20 -0.08 -23.10
N ALA A 25 -28.00 0.92 -23.51
CA ALA A 25 -28.06 1.37 -24.90
C ALA A 25 -26.70 1.87 -25.42
N HIS A 26 -25.92 2.53 -24.57
CA HIS A 26 -24.56 2.96 -24.92
C HIS A 26 -23.61 1.77 -25.09
N LEU A 27 -23.62 0.81 -24.16
CA LEU A 27 -22.80 -0.40 -24.22
C LEU A 27 -23.13 -1.25 -25.45
N ALA A 28 -24.41 -1.30 -25.85
CA ALA A 28 -24.84 -1.98 -27.07
C ALA A 28 -24.20 -1.42 -28.35
N SER A 29 -23.87 -0.12 -28.37
CA SER A 29 -23.33 0.58 -29.54
C SER A 29 -21.84 0.92 -29.45
N CYS A 30 -21.23 0.86 -28.26
CA CYS A 30 -19.85 1.27 -28.02
C CYS A 30 -18.96 0.10 -27.56
N GLU A 31 -18.18 -0.45 -28.49
CA GLU A 31 -17.24 -1.55 -28.20
C GLU A 31 -16.14 -1.15 -27.21
N ALA A 32 -15.61 0.07 -27.31
CA ALA A 32 -14.55 0.55 -26.41
C ALA A 32 -15.00 0.58 -24.94
N CYS A 33 -16.23 1.04 -24.67
CA CYS A 33 -16.78 1.05 -23.32
C CYS A 33 -17.06 -0.36 -22.79
N ARG A 34 -17.50 -1.29 -23.64
CA ARG A 34 -17.64 -2.71 -23.25
C ARG A 34 -16.29 -3.33 -22.90
N ALA A 35 -15.26 -3.10 -23.71
CA ALA A 35 -13.91 -3.58 -23.44
C ALA A 35 -13.35 -3.02 -22.12
N ARG A 36 -13.60 -1.74 -21.83
CA ARG A 36 -13.22 -1.11 -20.56
C ARG A 36 -13.90 -1.78 -19.36
N VAL A 37 -15.22 -1.98 -19.41
CA VAL A 37 -15.97 -2.66 -18.33
C VAL A 37 -15.45 -4.08 -18.11
N ALA A 38 -15.23 -4.85 -19.18
CA ALA A 38 -14.69 -6.20 -19.08
C ALA A 38 -13.27 -6.22 -18.47
N THR A 39 -12.44 -5.21 -18.78
CA THR A 39 -11.11 -5.06 -18.18
C THR A 39 -11.19 -4.77 -16.68
N GLU A 40 -12.04 -3.82 -16.28
CA GLU A 40 -12.24 -3.46 -14.87
C GLU A 40 -12.81 -4.64 -14.06
N GLN A 41 -13.80 -5.36 -14.60
CA GLN A 41 -14.36 -6.57 -13.99
C GLN A 41 -13.31 -7.70 -13.86
N GLY A 42 -12.46 -7.89 -14.87
CA GLY A 42 -11.37 -8.86 -14.82
C GLY A 42 -10.34 -8.54 -13.73
N LEU A 43 -10.02 -7.26 -13.52
CA LEU A 43 -9.14 -6.82 -12.43
C LEU A 43 -9.77 -7.08 -11.06
N LEU A 44 -11.05 -6.77 -10.88
CA LEU A 44 -11.76 -7.05 -9.62
C LEU A 44 -11.80 -8.54 -9.31
N ALA A 45 -12.12 -9.37 -10.31
CA ALA A 45 -12.11 -10.83 -10.15
C ALA A 45 -10.72 -11.37 -9.75
N ALA A 46 -9.64 -10.78 -10.28
CA ALA A 46 -8.27 -11.16 -9.90
C ALA A 46 -7.94 -10.76 -8.45
N ILE A 47 -8.40 -9.59 -8.00
CA ILE A 47 -8.27 -9.15 -6.61
C ILE A 47 -9.02 -10.10 -5.69
N ASP A 48 -10.28 -10.40 -6.00
CA ASP A 48 -11.12 -11.29 -5.19
C ASP A 48 -10.52 -12.70 -5.11
N ALA A 49 -10.02 -13.24 -6.21
CA ALA A 49 -9.34 -14.53 -6.22
C ALA A 49 -8.09 -14.54 -5.32
N THR A 50 -7.34 -13.42 -5.30
CA THR A 50 -6.17 -13.27 -4.44
C THR A 50 -6.58 -13.21 -2.97
N LEU A 51 -7.62 -12.44 -2.66
CA LEU A 51 -8.15 -12.30 -1.30
C LEU A 51 -8.74 -13.62 -0.78
N ASP A 52 -9.44 -14.38 -1.63
CA ASP A 52 -9.97 -15.68 -1.25
C ASP A 52 -8.87 -16.70 -0.96
N GLY A 53 -7.72 -16.63 -1.66
CA GLY A 53 -6.53 -17.40 -1.30
C GLY A 53 -6.00 -17.06 0.10
N VAL A 54 -6.00 -15.77 0.46
CA VAL A 54 -5.60 -15.32 1.82
C VAL A 54 -6.64 -15.76 2.86
N ARG A 55 -7.94 -15.71 2.56
CA ARG A 55 -9.01 -16.12 3.49
C ARG A 55 -8.94 -17.61 3.84
N GLN A 56 -8.45 -18.45 2.93
CA GLN A 56 -8.24 -19.87 3.18
C GLN A 56 -7.01 -20.16 4.05
N THR A 57 -6.13 -19.16 4.25
CA THR A 57 -4.99 -19.31 5.14
C THR A 57 -5.45 -19.18 6.58
N GLU A 58 -5.52 -20.30 7.29
CA GLU A 58 -5.88 -20.28 8.70
C GLU A 58 -4.84 -19.50 9.51
N PRO A 59 -5.24 -18.48 10.29
CA PRO A 59 -4.30 -17.72 11.10
C PRO A 59 -3.66 -18.62 12.17
N SER A 60 -2.38 -18.37 12.47
CA SER A 60 -1.67 -19.16 13.48
C SER A 60 -2.42 -19.17 14.83
N PRO A 61 -2.41 -20.30 15.57
CA PRO A 61 -3.14 -20.41 16.84
C PRO A 61 -2.67 -19.39 17.88
N THR A 62 -1.37 -19.02 17.85
CA THR A 62 -0.81 -17.99 18.72
C THR A 62 -1.34 -16.60 18.38
N PHE A 63 -1.53 -16.27 17.10
CA PHE A 63 -2.19 -15.04 16.68
C PHE A 63 -3.65 -15.01 17.13
N MET A 64 -4.40 -16.09 16.91
CA MET A 64 -5.79 -16.19 17.35
C MET A 64 -5.94 -16.04 18.87
N ALA A 65 -5.04 -16.65 19.66
CA ALA A 65 -5.02 -16.48 21.11
C ALA A 65 -4.78 -15.02 21.52
N ARG A 66 -3.82 -14.34 20.89
CA ARG A 66 -3.55 -12.91 21.14
C ARG A 66 -4.71 -12.01 20.74
N ALA A 67 -5.32 -12.24 19.57
CA ALA A 67 -6.45 -11.47 19.09
C ALA A 67 -7.67 -11.60 20.04
N ARG A 68 -7.94 -12.81 20.53
CA ARG A 68 -8.99 -13.05 21.54
C ARG A 68 -8.67 -12.37 22.87
N ALA A 69 -7.42 -12.47 23.35
CA ALA A 69 -7.01 -11.79 24.58
C ALA A 69 -7.17 -10.26 24.45
N ALA A 70 -6.74 -9.68 23.33
CA ALA A 70 -6.90 -8.26 23.05
C ALA A 70 -8.36 -7.83 22.98
N ALA A 71 -9.24 -8.63 22.36
CA ALA A 71 -10.67 -8.35 22.32
C ALA A 71 -11.32 -8.38 23.71
N LEU A 72 -10.91 -9.32 24.57
CA LEU A 72 -11.36 -9.41 25.97
C LEU A 72 -10.87 -8.24 26.81
N ASP A 73 -9.63 -7.79 26.61
CA ASP A 73 -9.09 -6.62 27.31
C ASP A 73 -9.73 -5.31 26.82
N ALA A 74 -10.06 -5.19 25.54
CA ALA A 74 -10.77 -4.04 24.99
C ALA A 74 -12.22 -3.94 25.49
N SER A 75 -12.86 -5.08 25.80
CA SER A 75 -14.23 -5.13 26.34
C SER A 75 -14.29 -4.98 27.87
N ARG A 76 -13.16 -5.04 28.57
CA ARG A 76 -13.10 -4.64 29.97
C ARG A 76 -13.17 -3.11 30.05
N PRO A 77 -14.15 -2.53 30.77
CA PRO A 77 -14.14 -1.10 31.03
C PRO A 77 -12.86 -0.79 31.80
N SER A 78 -11.89 -0.18 31.14
CA SER A 78 -10.60 0.11 31.75
C SER A 78 -10.84 0.99 32.99
N THR A 79 -10.68 0.40 34.17
CA THR A 79 -10.76 1.10 35.46
C THR A 79 -9.64 2.11 35.62
N ARG A 80 -8.66 2.11 34.70
CA ARG A 80 -7.54 3.05 34.60
C ARG A 80 -7.97 4.48 34.25
N PHE A 81 -9.12 4.64 33.62
CA PHE A 81 -9.72 5.94 33.40
C PHE A 81 -10.73 6.19 34.53
N GLY A 82 -10.33 7.01 35.50
CA GLY A 82 -11.23 7.53 36.53
C GLY A 82 -12.46 8.24 35.93
N PRO A 83 -13.36 8.78 36.75
CA PRO A 83 -14.62 9.39 36.28
C PRO A 83 -14.42 10.44 35.17
N PHE A 84 -13.27 11.13 35.15
CA PHE A 84 -12.90 12.08 34.10
C PHE A 84 -12.57 11.43 32.74
N GLY A 85 -11.99 10.23 32.70
CA GLY A 85 -11.67 9.57 31.43
C GLY A 85 -12.88 8.94 30.74
N ARG A 86 -13.92 8.54 31.49
CA ARG A 86 -15.22 8.17 30.89
C ARG A 86 -15.91 9.37 30.23
N LEU A 87 -15.80 10.56 30.82
CA LEU A 87 -16.34 11.79 30.25
C LEU A 87 -15.59 12.18 28.96
N ALA A 88 -14.26 12.02 28.94
CA ALA A 88 -13.44 12.23 27.75
C ALA A 88 -13.77 11.24 26.62
N TRP A 89 -14.04 9.98 26.94
CA TRP A 89 -14.39 8.99 25.91
C TRP A 89 -15.79 9.21 25.33
N ASN A 90 -16.76 9.54 26.18
CA ASN A 90 -18.12 9.84 25.74
C ASN A 90 -18.17 11.12 24.89
N THR A 91 -17.36 12.12 25.22
CA THR A 91 -17.23 13.33 24.39
C THR A 91 -16.53 13.05 23.07
N ALA A 92 -15.46 12.25 23.05
CA ALA A 92 -14.81 11.83 21.81
C ALA A 92 -15.75 11.02 20.90
N ALA A 93 -16.53 10.09 21.46
CA ALA A 93 -17.52 9.32 20.72
C ALA A 93 -18.65 10.20 20.17
N ALA A 94 -19.13 11.17 20.95
CA ALA A 94 -20.14 12.13 20.49
C ALA A 94 -19.61 13.02 19.36
N VAL A 95 -18.37 13.52 19.48
CA VAL A 95 -17.73 14.32 18.42
C VAL A 95 -17.53 13.50 17.15
N ALA A 96 -17.10 12.24 17.27
CA ALA A 96 -16.95 11.34 16.14
C ALA A 96 -18.30 11.06 15.45
N ALA A 97 -19.37 10.84 16.21
CA ALA A 97 -20.71 10.64 15.67
C ALA A 97 -21.23 11.88 14.94
N VAL A 98 -21.02 13.08 15.51
CA VAL A 98 -21.39 14.35 14.86
C VAL A 98 -20.58 14.60 13.59
N ALA A 99 -19.27 14.33 13.61
CA ALA A 99 -18.42 14.45 12.43
C ALA A 99 -18.85 13.48 11.32
N LEU A 100 -19.20 12.23 11.67
CA LEU A 100 -19.70 11.24 10.73
C LEU A 100 -21.04 11.68 10.13
N ALA A 101 -21.97 12.16 10.96
CA ALA A 101 -23.27 12.66 10.51
C ALA A 101 -23.13 13.90 9.62
N ALA A 102 -22.19 14.81 9.93
CA ALA A 102 -21.89 15.97 9.11
C ALA A 102 -21.26 15.57 7.75
N ALA A 103 -20.35 14.60 7.75
CA ALA A 103 -19.76 14.07 6.51
C ALA A 103 -20.81 13.42 5.62
N LEU A 104 -21.68 12.57 6.18
CA LEU A 104 -22.82 11.99 5.48
C LEU A 104 -23.78 13.06 4.96
N GLY A 105 -24.07 14.09 5.76
CA GLY A 105 -24.89 15.24 5.36
C GLY A 105 -24.29 16.00 4.18
N VAL A 106 -22.98 16.22 4.15
CA VAL A 106 -22.28 16.87 3.03
C VAL A 106 -22.32 16.02 1.76
N ILE A 107 -22.19 14.69 1.88
CA ILE A 107 -22.27 13.77 0.74
C ILE A 107 -23.68 13.79 0.14
N VAL A 108 -24.72 13.73 0.97
CA VAL A 108 -26.11 13.77 0.52
C VAL A 108 -26.49 15.16 -0.03
N ALA A 109 -26.02 16.24 0.60
CA ALA A 109 -26.31 17.61 0.17
C ALA A 109 -25.55 18.02 -1.11
N ARG A 110 -24.41 17.39 -1.41
CA ARG A 110 -23.70 17.52 -2.69
C ARG A 110 -24.27 16.62 -3.78
N GLY A 111 -25.60 16.43 -3.78
CA GLY A 111 -26.31 15.82 -4.90
C GLY A 111 -25.80 16.34 -6.24
N PRO A 112 -25.87 15.50 -7.30
CA PRO A 112 -25.12 15.68 -8.54
C PRO A 112 -25.28 17.11 -9.07
N ARG A 113 -24.18 17.88 -8.97
CA ARG A 113 -24.14 19.25 -9.46
C ARG A 113 -24.41 19.21 -10.97
N PRO A 114 -25.39 19.97 -11.50
CA PRO A 114 -25.53 20.10 -12.94
C PRO A 114 -24.21 20.63 -13.50
N ALA A 115 -23.62 19.89 -14.43
CA ALA A 115 -22.34 20.22 -15.02
C ALA A 115 -22.45 21.58 -15.75
N ASP A 116 -21.65 22.55 -15.31
CA ASP A 116 -21.44 23.77 -16.07
C ASP A 116 -20.82 23.44 -17.44
N PRO A 117 -21.20 24.16 -18.52
CA PRO A 117 -20.70 23.91 -19.86
C PRO A 117 -19.20 24.26 -19.94
N ILE A 118 -18.37 23.21 -20.00
CA ILE A 118 -16.92 23.32 -20.23
C ILE A 118 -16.70 23.73 -21.69
N ALA A 119 -16.05 24.88 -21.89
CA ALA A 119 -15.65 25.38 -23.20
C ALA A 119 -14.67 24.39 -23.89
N PRO A 120 -14.79 24.22 -25.23
CA PRO A 120 -14.02 23.21 -25.96
C PRO A 120 -12.53 23.52 -25.97
N SER A 121 -11.73 22.57 -25.49
CA SER A 121 -10.27 22.57 -25.60
C SER A 121 -9.86 21.96 -26.95
N PRO A 122 -8.90 22.55 -27.69
CA PRO A 122 -8.56 22.10 -29.05
C PRO A 122 -7.85 20.75 -29.07
N SER A 123 -8.35 19.87 -29.94
CA SER A 123 -7.92 18.49 -30.18
C SER A 123 -6.43 18.33 -30.50
N SER A 124 -5.78 17.42 -29.78
CA SER A 124 -4.49 16.84 -30.13
C SER A 124 -4.69 15.67 -31.12
N LEU A 125 -3.96 15.71 -32.24
CA LEU A 125 -4.02 14.74 -33.34
C LEU A 125 -3.53 13.32 -32.95
N PRO A 126 -3.98 12.27 -33.67
CA PRO A 126 -3.62 10.89 -33.37
C PRO A 126 -2.21 10.54 -33.87
N ARG A 127 -1.44 9.90 -32.99
CA ARG A 127 -0.10 9.38 -33.26
C ARG A 127 -0.19 7.99 -33.93
N PRO A 128 0.46 7.75 -35.08
CA PRO A 128 0.39 6.45 -35.76
C PRO A 128 1.15 5.37 -34.99
N SER A 129 0.53 4.19 -34.90
CA SER A 129 1.04 2.99 -34.24
C SER A 129 1.97 2.22 -35.18
N VAL A 130 3.23 2.04 -34.78
CA VAL A 130 4.21 1.22 -35.50
C VAL A 130 4.07 -0.22 -35.02
N ARG A 131 3.72 -1.12 -35.94
CA ARG A 131 3.56 -2.56 -35.71
C ARG A 131 4.92 -3.26 -35.84
N PRO A 132 5.44 -3.97 -34.81
CA PRO A 132 6.65 -4.76 -34.94
C PRO A 132 6.39 -6.03 -35.77
N SER A 133 7.26 -6.28 -36.75
CA SER A 133 7.24 -7.48 -37.61
C SER A 133 8.08 -8.58 -36.97
N LEU A 134 7.50 -9.76 -36.75
CA LEU A 134 8.20 -10.96 -36.28
C LEU A 134 9.00 -11.61 -37.43
N PRO A 135 10.24 -12.11 -37.19
CA PRO A 135 10.99 -12.91 -38.15
C PRO A 135 10.59 -14.40 -38.15
N PRO A 136 10.79 -15.12 -39.28
CA PRO A 136 10.45 -16.53 -39.43
C PRO A 136 11.48 -17.49 -38.79
N PRO A 137 11.07 -18.72 -38.41
CA PRO A 137 11.97 -19.71 -37.81
C PRO A 137 12.75 -20.51 -38.88
N PRO A 138 14.03 -20.86 -38.64
CA PRO A 138 14.73 -21.86 -39.43
C PRO A 138 14.47 -23.29 -38.93
N ALA A 139 14.47 -24.21 -39.90
CA ALA A 139 14.15 -25.63 -39.77
C ALA A 139 15.36 -26.49 -39.35
N THR A 140 15.05 -27.53 -38.55
CA THR A 140 15.66 -28.88 -38.42
C THR A 140 17.17 -29.07 -38.64
N ALA A 141 17.87 -29.56 -37.59
CA ALA A 141 18.73 -30.74 -37.68
C ALA A 141 19.11 -31.34 -36.31
N SER A 142 18.99 -32.67 -36.24
CA SER A 142 19.80 -33.65 -35.49
C SER A 142 19.57 -33.89 -33.98
N LEU A 143 19.05 -35.10 -33.70
CA LEU A 143 19.07 -35.79 -32.40
C LEU A 143 20.48 -36.31 -32.03
N PRO A 144 20.87 -36.22 -30.75
CA PRO A 144 21.84 -37.11 -30.11
C PRO A 144 21.17 -38.08 -29.10
N PRO A 145 21.89 -39.13 -28.63
CA PRO A 145 21.30 -40.34 -28.08
C PRO A 145 20.94 -40.24 -26.59
N ALA A 146 20.09 -41.19 -26.19
CA ALA A 146 19.56 -41.41 -24.86
C ALA A 146 20.61 -41.34 -23.73
N ALA A 147 20.34 -40.48 -22.75
CA ALA A 147 20.97 -40.46 -21.44
C ALA A 147 19.95 -40.84 -20.36
N SER A 148 20.42 -41.62 -19.39
CA SER A 148 19.72 -42.35 -18.33
C SER A 148 18.74 -41.53 -17.45
N PRO A 149 17.79 -42.19 -16.77
CA PRO A 149 16.88 -41.54 -15.82
C PRO A 149 17.65 -41.23 -14.53
N HIS A 150 17.92 -39.94 -14.28
CA HIS A 150 18.36 -39.45 -12.99
C HIS A 150 17.36 -38.46 -12.43
N ASP A 151 16.92 -38.82 -11.22
CA ASP A 151 16.27 -38.05 -10.18
C ASP A 151 15.06 -37.18 -10.53
N ALA A 152 13.94 -37.61 -9.93
CA ALA A 152 12.75 -36.79 -9.78
C ALA A 152 13.13 -35.42 -9.17
N PRO A 153 12.56 -34.31 -9.68
CA PRO A 153 12.79 -32.99 -9.12
C PRO A 153 12.29 -32.97 -7.67
N ARG A 154 13.25 -32.85 -6.74
CA ARG A 154 12.96 -32.58 -5.33
C ARG A 154 12.23 -31.23 -5.27
N PRO A 155 11.04 -31.15 -4.67
CA PRO A 155 10.36 -29.87 -4.52
C PRO A 155 11.24 -28.97 -3.66
N VAL A 156 11.74 -27.90 -4.28
CA VAL A 156 12.35 -26.78 -3.57
C VAL A 156 11.24 -26.20 -2.71
N ARG A 157 11.29 -26.47 -1.40
CA ARG A 157 10.51 -25.70 -0.44
C ARG A 157 10.95 -24.25 -0.60
N LEU A 158 10.08 -23.41 -1.17
CA LEU A 158 10.15 -21.98 -0.95
C LEU A 158 10.13 -21.79 0.56
N ALA A 159 11.31 -21.56 1.14
CA ALA A 159 11.38 -20.96 2.45
C ALA A 159 10.62 -19.64 2.35
N ASP A 160 9.68 -19.45 3.26
CA ASP A 160 8.92 -18.22 3.46
C ASP A 160 9.93 -17.13 3.83
N ASP A 161 10.59 -16.57 2.82
CA ASP A 161 11.53 -15.46 2.90
C ASP A 161 10.71 -14.17 3.12
N ARG A 162 9.91 -14.18 4.18
CA ARG A 162 9.41 -12.96 4.78
C ARG A 162 10.65 -12.27 5.31
N LEU A 163 11.02 -11.17 4.65
CA LEU A 163 11.96 -10.17 5.13
C LEU A 163 11.61 -9.80 6.58
N ALA A 164 12.11 -10.60 7.52
CA ALA A 164 12.09 -10.28 8.93
C ALA A 164 13.14 -9.20 9.09
N VAL A 165 12.71 -7.95 8.91
CA VAL A 165 13.53 -6.78 9.23
C VAL A 165 13.84 -6.90 10.72
N LEU A 166 15.08 -7.28 11.02
CA LEU A 166 15.56 -7.47 12.37
C LEU A 166 15.66 -6.09 13.03
N VAL A 167 14.58 -5.64 13.66
CA VAL A 167 14.59 -4.41 14.44
C VAL A 167 15.34 -4.72 15.74
N PRO A 168 16.45 -4.03 16.05
CA PRO A 168 17.16 -4.23 17.31
C PRO A 168 16.23 -4.00 18.51
N PRO A 169 16.36 -4.80 19.58
CA PRO A 169 15.55 -4.60 20.78
C PRO A 169 15.74 -3.18 21.32
N GLY A 170 14.63 -2.47 21.55
CA GLY A 170 14.61 -1.07 21.99
C GLY A 170 14.30 -0.04 20.89
N GLN A 171 14.24 -0.42 19.61
CA GLN A 171 13.86 0.49 18.51
C GLN A 171 12.38 0.43 18.13
N GLU A 172 11.61 -0.55 18.63
CA GLU A 172 10.18 -0.70 18.34
C GLU A 172 9.38 0.56 18.71
N GLU A 173 9.69 1.16 19.86
CA GLU A 173 9.01 2.36 20.34
C GLU A 173 9.34 3.59 19.50
N ALA A 174 10.57 3.67 18.95
CA ALA A 174 10.96 4.72 18.03
C ALA A 174 10.21 4.63 16.69
N ILE A 175 9.98 3.41 16.18
CA ILE A 175 9.20 3.18 14.96
C ILE A 175 7.74 3.59 15.16
N VAL A 176 7.13 3.18 16.29
CA VAL A 176 5.76 3.58 16.63
C VAL A 176 5.64 5.10 16.74
N ARG A 177 6.61 5.75 17.39
CA ARG A 177 6.62 7.21 17.54
C ARG A 177 6.78 7.93 16.19
N LEU A 178 7.62 7.41 15.30
CA LEU A 178 7.77 7.93 13.94
C LEU A 178 6.47 7.77 13.14
N ALA A 179 5.80 6.62 13.23
CA ALA A 179 4.54 6.37 12.55
C ALA A 179 3.45 7.37 12.99
N VAL A 180 3.37 7.68 14.30
CA VAL A 180 2.44 8.70 14.83
C VAL A 180 2.78 10.09 14.31
N LEU A 181 4.06 10.47 14.27
CA LEU A 181 4.50 11.77 13.76
C LEU A 181 4.21 11.95 12.27
N VAL A 182 4.35 10.89 11.47
CA VAL A 182 3.97 10.90 10.05
C VAL A 182 2.46 10.98 9.88
N ALA A 183 1.69 10.18 10.62
CA ALA A 183 0.22 10.17 10.54
C ALA A 183 -0.42 11.50 10.95
N THR A 184 0.20 12.20 11.90
CA THR A 184 -0.26 13.53 12.36
C THR A 184 0.26 14.68 11.48
N GLY A 185 1.09 14.38 10.46
CA GLY A 185 1.69 15.39 9.58
C GLY A 185 2.76 16.25 10.26
N ALA A 186 3.19 15.91 11.47
CA ALA A 186 4.25 16.60 12.18
C ALA A 186 5.63 16.39 11.53
N VAL A 187 5.80 15.26 10.82
CA VAL A 187 6.99 14.94 10.05
C VAL A 187 6.56 14.48 8.65
N ALA A 188 7.15 15.07 7.60
CA ALA A 188 6.93 14.59 6.24
C ALA A 188 7.57 13.19 6.08
N PRO A 189 6.85 12.20 5.54
CA PRO A 189 7.44 10.89 5.30
C PRO A 189 8.59 11.03 4.31
N PRO A 190 9.74 10.37 4.55
CA PRO A 190 10.83 10.38 3.59
C PRO A 190 10.32 9.82 2.25
N PRO A 191 10.79 10.35 1.11
CA PRO A 191 10.27 10.01 -0.21
C PRO A 191 10.42 8.51 -0.53
N SER A 192 11.37 7.83 0.10
CA SER A 192 11.57 6.37 0.00
C SER A 192 10.46 5.53 0.64
N LEU A 193 9.72 6.08 1.62
CA LEU A 193 8.56 5.42 2.22
C LEU A 193 7.29 5.59 1.35
N VAL A 194 7.22 6.67 0.58
CA VAL A 194 6.07 6.97 -0.30
C VAL A 194 6.25 6.33 -1.68
N ASN A 195 7.48 6.34 -2.20
CA ASN A 195 7.87 5.72 -3.45
C ASN A 195 8.99 4.70 -3.15
N PRO A 196 8.63 3.45 -2.84
CA PRO A 196 9.64 2.41 -2.71
C PRO A 196 10.42 2.30 -4.03
N PRO A 197 11.76 2.22 -4.00
CA PRO A 197 12.55 2.08 -5.21
C PRO A 197 12.17 0.77 -5.92
N ASP A 198 12.15 0.82 -7.25
CA ASP A 198 11.87 -0.35 -8.08
C ASP A 198 12.93 -1.43 -7.77
N PRO A 199 12.53 -2.64 -7.32
CA PRO A 199 13.47 -3.70 -6.95
C PRO A 199 14.28 -4.22 -8.15
N THR A 200 13.88 -3.90 -9.38
CA THR A 200 14.62 -4.24 -10.60
C THR A 200 15.68 -3.20 -10.97
N GLN A 201 15.67 -2.03 -10.32
CA GLN A 201 16.65 -0.99 -10.57
C GLN A 201 17.97 -1.38 -9.88
N PRO A 202 19.10 -1.39 -10.60
CA PRO A 202 20.39 -1.68 -10.00
C PRO A 202 20.66 -0.66 -8.89
N LEU A 203 20.90 -1.17 -7.68
CA LEU A 203 21.21 -0.36 -6.50
C LEU A 203 22.35 0.58 -6.86
N THR A 204 22.07 1.87 -6.87
CA THR A 204 23.12 2.87 -7.06
C THR A 204 24.03 2.75 -5.84
N PRO A 205 25.34 2.49 -6.02
CA PRO A 205 26.24 2.42 -4.88
C PRO A 205 26.13 3.72 -4.09
N PRO A 206 25.96 3.66 -2.76
CA PRO A 206 25.83 4.85 -1.95
C PRO A 206 27.03 5.75 -2.22
N ALA A 207 26.79 7.05 -2.36
CA ALA A 207 27.86 8.02 -2.52
C ALA A 207 28.88 7.79 -1.40
N GLU A 208 30.14 7.55 -1.79
CA GLU A 208 31.22 7.26 -0.87
C GLU A 208 31.30 8.42 0.13
N LEU A 209 30.94 8.14 1.38
CA LEU A 209 30.91 9.14 2.43
C LEU A 209 32.36 9.57 2.70
N SER A 210 32.78 10.65 2.04
CA SER A 210 34.05 11.30 2.32
C SER A 210 33.93 12.01 3.66
N LEU A 211 34.21 11.26 4.73
CA LEU A 211 34.31 11.82 6.07
C LEU A 211 35.62 12.61 6.14
N PRO A 212 35.58 13.92 6.36
CA PRO A 212 36.80 14.69 6.57
C PRO A 212 37.55 14.09 7.77
N PRO A 213 38.88 14.02 7.72
CA PRO A 213 39.68 13.43 8.78
C PRO A 213 39.36 14.14 10.11
N LEU A 214 38.84 13.39 11.07
CA LEU A 214 38.62 13.90 12.42
C LEU A 214 39.99 14.24 13.02
N ALA A 215 40.22 15.53 13.26
CA ALA A 215 41.30 15.98 14.11
C ALA A 215 40.98 15.56 15.55
N ILE A 216 41.62 14.50 16.03
CA ILE A 216 41.55 14.11 17.43
C ILE A 216 42.45 15.08 18.19
N GLU A 217 41.84 16.06 18.85
CA GLU A 217 42.54 16.93 19.78
C GLU A 217 42.91 16.10 21.02
N PRO A 218 44.20 15.98 21.37
CA PRO A 218 44.61 15.21 22.54
C PRO A 218 44.00 15.86 23.79
N LEU A 219 43.27 15.08 24.58
CA LEU A 219 42.85 15.51 25.91
C LEU A 219 44.09 15.94 26.68
N GLY A 220 44.13 17.23 27.02
CA GLY A 220 45.19 17.79 27.87
C GLY A 220 45.32 16.97 29.16
N PRO A 221 46.53 16.82 29.71
CA PRO A 221 46.75 16.06 30.91
C PRO A 221 45.86 16.62 32.02
N ALA A 222 44.99 15.76 32.55
CA ALA A 222 44.15 16.07 33.70
C ALA A 222 45.06 16.62 34.80
N ALA A 223 44.83 17.89 35.15
CA ALA A 223 45.52 18.58 36.23
C ALA A 223 45.37 17.74 37.50
N ALA A 224 46.48 17.12 37.90
CA ALA A 224 46.65 16.55 39.23
C ALA A 224 46.91 17.72 40.19
N GLU A 225 45.83 18.33 40.69
CA GLU A 225 45.82 19.18 41.89
C GLU A 225 44.88 18.45 42.87
N ASN A 226 45.32 17.68 43.86
CA ASN A 226 46.33 17.91 44.92
C ASN A 226 45.91 18.99 45.92
N GLU A 227 44.92 18.68 46.76
CA GLU A 227 44.68 19.26 48.10
C GLU A 227 43.86 18.22 48.86
N GLY A 228 44.14 17.81 50.08
CA GLY A 228 45.11 18.22 51.07
C GLY A 228 44.74 17.42 52.33
N VAL A 229 45.69 16.65 52.83
CA VAL A 229 45.62 15.98 54.13
C VAL A 229 45.58 17.06 55.22
N MET A 230 44.60 17.00 56.12
CA MET A 230 44.72 17.63 57.44
C MET A 230 44.50 16.57 58.54
N PRO A 231 45.37 16.54 59.56
CA PRO A 231 45.40 15.58 60.67
C PRO A 231 44.28 15.77 61.70
#